data_AF-A0A8H6XQ72-F1
#
_entry.id   AF-A0A8H6XQ72-F1
#
_cell.length_a   1.000
_cell.length_b   1.000
_cell.length_c   1.000
_cell.angle_alpha   90.00
_cell.angle_beta   90.00
_cell.angle_gamma   90.00
#
_symmetry.space_group_name_H-M   'P 1'
#
loop_
_entity.id
_entity.type
_entity.pdbx_description
1 polymer ?
#
loop_
_entity_poly.entity_id
_entity_poly.type
_entity_poly.pdbx_seq_one_letter_code
_entity_poly.pdbx_strand_id
1 'polypeptide(L)'
;MLEIPNKVPQPQLIAVLFIIWGFGVLWRIFSIINVVLTPSEFPKLYTPFNPFSFPGGLLTSGSWNDGRDWHWVRRFQTYRESETVLVVPILTGKPALWSSNMDIGRQVAAGGHRSDFIKPPDSPFLAWGMNIGSADGSMWRKHRRIVGPAFGPELYKLVWTKTLEIYREMVEVEGWKNQNLVDIPVI
;
A
#
# COMPACT_ATOMS: atom_id res chain seq x y z
N MET A 1 -34.61 -34.12 5.88
CA MET A 1 -34.01 -33.37 7.00
C MET A 1 -32.64 -34.00 7.23
N LEU A 2 -31.56 -33.37 6.77
CA LEU A 2 -30.20 -33.92 6.85
C LEU A 2 -29.55 -33.45 8.15
N GLU A 3 -29.36 -34.36 9.10
CA GLU A 3 -28.59 -34.12 10.33
C GLU A 3 -27.10 -34.10 9.99
N ILE A 4 -26.45 -32.95 10.16
CA ILE A 4 -25.01 -32.80 10.07
C ILE A 4 -24.43 -33.27 11.42
N PRO A 5 -23.58 -34.31 11.49
CA PRO A 5 -23.05 -34.80 12.75
C PRO A 5 -22.06 -33.79 13.35
N ASN A 6 -22.38 -33.30 14.55
CA ASN A 6 -21.49 -32.47 15.38
C ASN A 6 -20.31 -33.31 15.88
N LYS A 7 -19.24 -33.41 15.08
CA LYS A 7 -17.94 -33.92 15.56
C LYS A 7 -17.30 -32.87 16.46
N VAL A 8 -17.35 -33.09 17.77
CA VAL A 8 -16.56 -32.34 18.75
C VAL A 8 -15.07 -32.50 18.39
N PRO A 9 -14.29 -31.41 18.27
CA PRO A 9 -12.87 -31.50 17.94
C PRO A 9 -12.12 -32.30 19.00
N GLN A 10 -11.27 -33.23 18.57
CA GLN A 10 -10.50 -34.08 19.48
C GLN A 10 -9.57 -33.22 20.36
N PRO A 11 -9.41 -33.51 21.67
CA PRO A 11 -8.63 -32.69 22.59
C PRO A 11 -7.15 -32.57 22.18
N GLN A 12 -6.63 -33.55 21.44
CA GLN A 12 -5.27 -33.52 20.87
C GLN A 12 -5.11 -32.42 19.82
N LEU A 13 -6.14 -32.16 19.01
CA LEU A 13 -6.13 -31.09 18.01
C LEU A 13 -6.07 -29.71 18.68
N ILE A 14 -6.83 -29.54 19.76
CA ILE A 14 -6.85 -28.30 20.55
C ILE A 14 -5.47 -28.03 21.16
N ALA A 15 -4.84 -29.04 21.76
CA ALA A 15 -3.49 -28.91 22.32
C ALA A 15 -2.45 -28.51 21.25
N VAL A 16 -2.50 -29.11 20.06
CA VAL A 16 -1.60 -28.77 18.95
C VAL A 16 -1.79 -27.31 18.50
N LEU A 17 -3.03 -26.83 18.41
CA LEU A 17 -3.32 -25.44 18.06
C LEU A 17 -2.74 -24.45 19.08
N PHE A 18 -2.85 -24.75 20.38
CA PHE A 18 -2.26 -23.92 21.43
C PHE A 18 -0.72 -23.88 21.37
N ILE A 19 -0.06 -24.99 21.04
CA ILE A 19 1.39 -25.03 20.88
C ILE A 19 1.82 -24.17 19.68
N ILE A 20 1.15 -24.33 18.53
CA ILE A 20 1.42 -23.52 17.33
C ILE A 20 1.22 -22.04 17.61
N TRP A 21 0.12 -21.70 18.29
CA TRP A 21 -0.16 -20.32 18.69
C TRP A 21 0.91 -19.76 19.64
N GLY A 22 1.28 -20.50 20.68
CA GLY A 22 2.32 -20.11 21.63
C GLY A 22 3.67 -19.89 20.96
N PHE A 23 4.06 -20.78 20.05
CA PHE A 23 5.28 -20.60 19.26
C PHE A 23 5.22 -19.34 18.38
N GLY A 24 4.08 -19.09 17.72
CA GLY A 24 3.87 -17.88 16.91
C GLY A 24 3.98 -16.59 17.72
N VAL A 25 3.43 -16.57 18.96
CA VAL A 25 3.55 -15.44 19.88
C VAL A 25 5.01 -15.21 20.29
N LEU A 26 5.74 -16.26 20.68
CA LEU A 26 7.14 -16.16 21.07
C LEU A 26 8.02 -15.68 19.91
N TRP A 27 7.80 -16.20 18.70
CA TRP A 27 8.48 -15.75 17.49
C TRP A 27 8.22 -14.26 17.23
N ARG A 28 6.97 -13.81 17.42
CA ARG A 28 6.61 -12.41 17.23
C ARG A 28 7.30 -11.51 18.24
N ILE A 29 7.32 -11.89 19.52
CA ILE A 29 8.02 -11.16 20.58
C ILE A 29 9.50 -11.03 20.23
N PHE A 30 10.15 -12.14 19.87
CA PHE A 30 11.56 -12.14 19.48
C PHE A 30 11.84 -11.22 18.28
N SER A 31 10.98 -11.25 17.25
CA SER A 31 11.10 -10.38 16.08
C SER A 31 11.00 -8.90 16.45
N ILE A 32 10.11 -8.51 17.38
CA ILE A 32 9.98 -7.12 17.82
C ILE A 32 11.19 -6.70 18.63
N ILE A 33 11.63 -7.54 19.57
CA ILE A 33 12.82 -7.28 20.40
C ILE A 33 14.01 -7.00 19.50
N ASN A 34 14.24 -7.81 18.47
CA ASN A 34 15.34 -7.58 17.53
C ASN A 34 15.23 -6.21 16.84
N VAL A 35 14.05 -5.80 16.41
CA VAL A 35 13.84 -4.50 15.73
C VAL A 35 13.99 -3.32 16.70
N VAL A 36 13.52 -3.48 17.95
CA VAL A 36 13.63 -2.45 18.99
C VAL A 36 15.09 -2.28 19.42
N LEU A 37 15.82 -3.39 19.60
CA LEU A 37 17.23 -3.37 19.98
C LEU A 37 18.16 -2.98 18.84
N THR A 38 17.74 -3.10 17.58
CA THR A 38 18.52 -2.62 16.43
C THR A 38 18.65 -1.10 16.54
N PRO A 39 19.89 -0.57 16.63
CA PRO A 39 20.13 0.86 16.59
C PRO A 39 19.59 1.41 15.28
N SER A 40 18.76 2.43 15.36
CA SER A 40 18.20 3.10 14.19
C SER A 40 18.38 4.60 14.37
N GLU A 41 18.82 5.26 13.31
CA GLU A 41 18.90 6.72 13.24
C GLU A 41 17.51 7.36 13.11
N PHE A 42 16.49 6.57 12.78
CA PHE A 42 15.13 7.05 12.56
C PHE A 42 14.27 6.91 13.81
N PRO A 43 13.41 7.91 14.11
CA PRO A 43 12.38 7.78 15.12
C PRO A 43 11.48 6.56 14.86
N LYS A 44 11.18 5.80 15.92
CA LYS A 44 10.36 4.59 15.85
C LYS A 44 8.91 4.91 16.21
N LEU A 45 7.99 4.63 15.29
CA LEU A 45 6.55 4.74 15.50
C LEU A 45 5.97 3.35 15.76
N TYR A 46 5.46 3.13 16.97
CA TYR A 46 4.87 1.86 17.37
C TYR A 46 3.37 1.85 17.07
N THR A 47 2.91 0.84 16.33
CA THR A 47 1.49 0.66 15.99
C THR A 47 1.08 -0.80 16.25
N PRO A 48 -0.17 -1.10 16.64
CA PRO A 48 -0.64 -2.48 16.77
C PRO A 48 -0.51 -3.26 15.46
N PHE A 49 -0.88 -2.65 14.33
CA PHE A 49 -0.88 -3.30 13.03
C PHE A 49 -0.15 -2.46 11.99
N ASN A 50 0.58 -3.10 11.09
CA ASN A 50 1.12 -2.37 9.95
C ASN A 50 -0.07 -1.88 9.08
N PRO A 51 -0.09 -0.60 8.65
CA PRO A 51 -1.17 -0.05 7.82
C PRO A 51 -1.46 -0.81 6.51
N PHE A 52 -0.46 -1.51 5.97
CA PHE A 52 -0.59 -2.36 4.77
C PHE A 52 -0.73 -3.86 5.07
N SER A 53 -0.78 -4.26 6.35
CA SER A 53 -1.18 -5.62 6.72
C SER A 53 -2.70 -5.78 6.71
N PHE A 54 -3.22 -7.00 6.64
CA PHE A 54 -4.66 -7.24 6.57
C PHE A 54 -5.50 -6.49 7.63
N PRO A 55 -5.26 -6.64 8.95
CA PRO A 55 -6.07 -5.91 9.94
C PRO A 55 -5.81 -4.40 9.90
N GLY A 56 -4.57 -3.95 9.72
CA GLY A 56 -4.26 -2.52 9.63
C GLY A 56 -4.87 -1.83 8.40
N GLY A 57 -4.97 -2.58 7.30
CA GLY A 57 -5.61 -2.13 6.07
C GLY A 57 -7.13 -2.09 6.18
N LEU A 58 -7.77 -2.88 7.04
CA LEU A 58 -9.23 -2.83 7.23
C LEU A 58 -9.67 -1.75 8.23
N LEU A 59 -8.81 -1.42 9.19
CA LEU A 59 -9.11 -0.46 10.24
C LEU A 59 -8.76 0.96 9.81
N THR A 60 -9.57 1.92 10.24
CA THR A 60 -9.24 3.35 10.15
C THR A 60 -8.32 3.76 11.29
N SER A 61 -7.68 4.91 11.12
CA SER A 61 -6.77 5.47 12.11
C SER A 61 -7.54 6.07 13.26
N GLY A 62 -7.07 5.82 14.48
CA GLY A 62 -7.67 6.31 15.71
C GLY A 62 -6.62 6.64 16.75
N SER A 63 -7.05 6.81 17.99
CA SER A 63 -6.15 7.08 19.12
C SER A 63 -5.17 5.93 19.40
N TRP A 64 -5.58 4.69 19.09
CA TRP A 64 -4.85 3.47 19.47
C TRP A 64 -4.21 2.72 18.29
N ASN A 65 -4.57 3.04 17.04
CA ASN A 65 -4.08 2.33 15.85
C ASN A 65 -3.85 3.29 14.67
N ASP A 66 -2.76 3.05 13.95
CA ASP A 66 -2.48 3.68 12.66
C ASP A 66 -3.02 2.78 11.55
N GLY A 67 -4.22 3.12 11.08
CA GLY A 67 -4.96 2.35 10.08
C GLY A 67 -4.62 2.77 8.64
N ARG A 68 -5.47 2.37 7.70
CA ARG A 68 -5.28 2.63 6.25
C ARG A 68 -5.04 4.10 5.90
N ASP A 69 -5.73 5.00 6.58
CA ASP A 69 -5.77 6.45 6.32
C ASP A 69 -4.78 7.24 7.19
N TRP A 70 -3.86 6.58 7.89
CA TRP A 70 -3.01 7.23 8.90
C TRP A 70 -2.15 8.35 8.30
N HIS A 71 -1.70 8.18 7.06
CA HIS A 71 -0.98 9.22 6.31
C HIS A 71 -1.77 10.51 6.20
N TRP A 72 -3.09 10.41 6.03
CA TRP A 72 -3.95 11.56 5.91
C TRP A 72 -4.24 12.17 7.28
N VAL A 73 -4.67 11.33 8.23
CA VAL A 73 -5.06 11.76 9.58
C VAL A 73 -3.88 12.39 10.33
N ARG A 74 -2.67 11.85 10.18
CA ARG A 74 -1.45 12.31 10.86
C ARG A 74 -0.48 13.08 9.95
N ARG A 75 -0.91 13.55 8.77
CA ARG A 75 -0.05 14.22 7.77
C ARG A 75 0.85 15.33 8.31
N PHE A 76 0.35 16.08 9.30
CA PHE A 76 1.09 17.20 9.91
C PHE A 76 1.84 16.82 11.18
N GLN A 77 1.83 15.56 11.60
CA GLN A 77 2.40 15.08 12.87
C GLN A 77 3.53 14.09 12.63
N THR A 78 3.34 13.11 11.74
CA THR A 78 4.26 11.97 11.54
C THR A 78 5.70 12.41 11.26
N TYR A 79 5.90 13.43 10.44
CA TYR A 79 7.22 13.83 9.94
C TYR A 79 7.75 15.12 10.58
N ARG A 80 7.28 15.47 11.79
CA ARG A 80 7.72 16.70 12.47
C ARG A 80 9.17 16.65 12.95
N GLU A 81 9.59 15.48 13.45
CA GLU A 81 10.92 15.29 14.06
C GLU A 81 11.94 14.76 13.05
N SER A 82 11.48 14.02 12.04
CA SER A 82 12.30 13.44 10.99
C SER A 82 11.47 13.26 9.73
N GLU A 83 12.08 13.42 8.56
CA GLU A 83 11.45 13.11 7.27
C GLU A 83 11.28 11.60 7.07
N THR A 84 11.97 10.77 7.84
CA THR A 84 11.89 9.31 7.78
C THR A 84 11.62 8.72 9.14
N VAL A 85 10.62 7.84 9.23
CA VAL A 85 10.21 7.16 10.45
C VAL A 85 10.19 5.64 10.21
N LEU A 86 10.60 4.89 11.23
CA LEU A 86 10.50 3.43 11.23
C LEU A 86 9.18 3.03 11.90
N VAL A 87 8.23 2.52 11.12
CA VAL A 87 6.98 1.99 11.66
C VAL A 87 7.21 0.56 12.12
N VAL A 88 7.00 0.32 13.41
CA VAL A 88 7.20 -0.97 14.07
C VAL A 88 5.84 -1.53 14.50
N PRO A 89 5.26 -2.47 13.73
CA PRO A 89 4.01 -3.11 14.11
C PRO A 89 4.22 -4.10 15.26
N ILE A 90 3.38 -4.05 16.29
CA ILE A 90 3.47 -4.93 17.46
C ILE A 90 2.81 -6.27 17.17
N LEU A 91 1.56 -6.31 16.69
CA LEU A 91 0.81 -7.54 16.54
C LEU A 91 1.01 -8.18 15.17
N THR A 92 0.72 -7.46 14.08
CA THR A 92 0.77 -8.03 12.71
C THR A 92 1.43 -7.12 11.70
N GLY A 93 2.16 -7.72 10.76
CA GLY A 93 2.85 -7.03 9.67
C GLY A 93 4.36 -6.91 9.89
N LYS A 94 5.05 -6.49 8.84
CA LYS A 94 6.52 -6.29 8.84
C LYS A 94 6.84 -4.83 9.20
N PRO A 95 7.95 -4.55 9.91
CA PRO A 95 8.45 -3.19 10.05
C PRO A 95 8.71 -2.57 8.68
N ALA A 96 8.49 -1.27 8.56
CA ALA A 96 8.68 -0.55 7.30
C ALA A 96 9.20 0.87 7.56
N LEU A 97 10.12 1.32 6.71
CA LEU A 97 10.54 2.72 6.66
C LEU A 97 9.53 3.50 5.85
N TRP A 98 9.13 4.64 6.39
CA TRP A 98 8.25 5.59 5.74
C TRP A 98 8.96 6.91 5.66
N SER A 99 8.99 7.49 4.47
CA SER A 99 9.73 8.73 4.23
C SER A 99 8.90 9.73 3.46
N SER A 100 8.93 10.98 3.90
CA SER A 100 8.51 12.15 3.12
C SER A 100 9.66 12.74 2.31
N ASN A 101 10.89 12.24 2.45
CA ASN A 101 12.05 12.72 1.71
C ASN A 101 11.97 12.26 0.24
N MET A 102 11.94 13.23 -0.67
CA MET A 102 11.78 12.96 -2.10
C MET A 102 13.03 12.33 -2.72
N ASP A 103 14.23 12.55 -2.17
CA ASP A 103 15.45 11.94 -2.67
C ASP A 103 15.51 10.44 -2.34
N ILE A 104 15.02 10.04 -1.16
CA ILE A 104 14.76 8.61 -0.86
C ILE A 104 13.74 8.06 -1.86
N GLY A 105 12.64 8.78 -2.07
CA GLY A 105 11.62 8.40 -3.06
C GLY A 105 12.20 8.19 -4.46
N ARG A 106 13.09 9.08 -4.92
CA ARG A 106 13.78 8.96 -6.20
C ARG A 106 14.71 7.75 -6.22
N GLN A 107 15.48 7.49 -5.17
CA GLN A 107 16.36 6.32 -5.13
C GLN A 107 15.58 5.02 -5.21
N VAL A 108 14.51 4.90 -4.43
CA VAL A 108 13.66 3.70 -4.39
C VAL A 108 12.91 3.51 -5.72
N ALA A 109 12.26 4.57 -6.23
CA ALA A 109 11.37 4.47 -7.39
C ALA A 109 12.09 4.57 -8.75
N ALA A 110 13.13 5.41 -8.86
CA ALA A 110 13.82 5.64 -10.14
C ALA A 110 14.88 4.57 -10.44
N GLY A 111 15.33 3.81 -9.43
CA GLY A 111 16.37 2.82 -9.61
C GLY A 111 16.00 1.74 -10.64
N GLY A 112 14.71 1.44 -10.83
CA GLY A 112 14.23 0.48 -11.83
C GLY A 112 15.02 -0.83 -11.76
N HIS A 113 15.58 -1.28 -12.89
CA HIS A 113 16.39 -2.50 -12.94
C HIS A 113 17.79 -2.39 -12.28
N ARG A 114 18.19 -1.20 -11.85
CA ARG A 114 19.48 -0.90 -11.17
C ARG A 114 19.29 -0.58 -9.69
N SER A 115 18.05 -0.65 -9.20
CA SER A 115 17.74 -0.48 -7.79
C SER A 115 18.02 -1.77 -7.03
N ASP A 116 18.56 -1.66 -5.83
CA ASP A 116 18.56 -2.78 -4.87
C ASP A 116 17.17 -2.99 -4.24
N PHE A 117 16.25 -2.04 -4.44
CA PHE A 117 14.87 -2.16 -4.01
C PHE A 117 14.07 -3.02 -5.00
N ILE A 118 13.81 -4.26 -4.59
CA ILE A 118 13.03 -5.24 -5.35
C ILE A 118 11.56 -5.13 -4.94
N LYS A 119 10.65 -5.18 -5.92
CA LYS A 119 9.22 -5.14 -5.64
C LYS A 119 8.78 -6.46 -4.99
N PRO A 120 7.78 -6.43 -4.11
CA PRO A 120 7.30 -7.66 -3.49
C PRO A 120 6.74 -8.62 -4.55
N PRO A 121 7.02 -9.93 -4.45
CA PRO A 121 6.49 -10.94 -5.37
C PRO A 121 4.97 -11.03 -5.29
N ASP A 122 4.38 -10.65 -4.15
CA ASP A 122 2.93 -10.64 -3.91
C ASP A 122 2.33 -9.24 -4.11
N SER A 123 2.86 -8.50 -5.09
CA SER A 123 2.36 -7.16 -5.41
C SER A 123 0.87 -7.19 -5.74
N PRO A 124 0.03 -6.33 -5.14
CA PRO A 124 -1.41 -6.29 -5.44
C PRO A 124 -1.68 -5.98 -6.93
N PHE A 125 -0.72 -5.36 -7.61
CA PHE A 125 -0.79 -5.10 -9.05
C PHE A 125 -0.83 -6.39 -9.89
N LEU A 126 -0.41 -7.55 -9.35
CA LEU A 126 -0.50 -8.83 -10.04
C LEU A 126 -1.94 -9.34 -10.21
N ALA A 127 -2.92 -8.76 -9.49
CA ALA A 127 -4.34 -9.05 -9.73
C ALA A 127 -4.76 -8.74 -11.18
N TRP A 128 -4.07 -7.81 -11.85
CA TRP A 128 -4.26 -7.47 -13.27
C TRP A 128 -3.26 -8.15 -14.20
N GLY A 129 -2.57 -9.20 -13.73
CA GLY A 129 -1.49 -9.87 -14.44
C GLY A 129 -0.16 -9.10 -14.40
N MET A 130 0.87 -9.68 -15.01
CA MET A 130 2.21 -9.10 -15.03
C MET A 130 2.21 -7.77 -15.81
N ASN A 131 2.57 -6.67 -15.13
CA ASN A 131 2.56 -5.32 -15.68
C ASN A 131 3.81 -4.52 -15.29
N ILE A 132 3.95 -3.27 -15.78
CA ILE A 132 5.12 -2.42 -15.46
C ILE A 132 5.24 -2.16 -13.94
N GLY A 133 4.10 -2.04 -13.26
CA GLY A 133 4.02 -1.85 -11.82
C GLY A 133 4.53 -3.06 -11.05
N SER A 134 4.26 -4.28 -11.49
CA SER A 134 4.67 -5.53 -10.81
C SER A 134 5.99 -6.13 -11.32
N ALA A 135 6.41 -5.83 -12.55
CA ALA A 135 7.61 -6.41 -13.15
C ALA A 135 8.89 -5.73 -12.65
N ASP A 136 9.97 -6.51 -12.54
CA ASP A 136 11.33 -6.06 -12.23
C ASP A 136 12.34 -6.52 -13.31
N GLY A 137 13.56 -5.97 -13.24
CA GLY A 137 14.71 -6.43 -14.01
C GLY A 137 14.52 -6.40 -15.54
N SER A 138 14.79 -7.54 -16.19
CA SER A 138 14.65 -7.70 -17.64
C SER A 138 13.20 -7.63 -18.11
N MET A 139 12.26 -8.17 -17.32
CA MET A 139 10.84 -8.12 -17.63
C MET A 139 10.35 -6.68 -17.63
N TRP A 140 10.69 -5.89 -16.61
CA TRP A 140 10.37 -4.47 -16.57
C TRP A 140 10.89 -3.73 -17.81
N ARG A 141 12.14 -3.97 -18.22
CA ARG A 141 12.72 -3.36 -19.44
C ARG A 141 11.94 -3.72 -20.70
N LYS A 142 11.53 -4.99 -20.84
CA LYS A 142 10.70 -5.45 -21.96
C LYS A 142 9.36 -4.72 -21.98
N HIS A 143 8.65 -4.70 -20.86
CA HIS A 143 7.35 -4.01 -20.76
C HIS A 143 7.49 -2.51 -21.06
N ARG A 144 8.50 -1.84 -20.51
CA ARG A 144 8.72 -0.40 -20.75
C ARG A 144 9.09 -0.10 -22.21
N ARG A 145 9.84 -0.96 -22.88
CA ARG A 145 10.16 -0.81 -24.32
C ARG A 145 8.93 -0.95 -25.22
N ILE A 146 7.97 -1.79 -24.83
CA ILE A 146 6.71 -1.99 -25.57
C ILE A 146 5.76 -0.81 -25.32
N VAL A 147 5.62 -0.40 -24.06
CA VAL A 147 4.65 0.64 -23.66
C VAL A 147 5.12 2.05 -24.02
N GLY A 148 6.42 2.35 -23.87
CA GLY A 148 6.96 3.69 -24.10
C GLY A 148 6.55 4.32 -25.44
N PRO A 149 6.70 3.63 -26.59
CA PRO A 149 6.31 4.16 -27.89
C PRO A 149 4.81 4.45 -28.06
N ALA A 150 3.94 3.77 -27.31
CA ALA A 150 2.50 4.03 -27.37
C ALA A 150 2.17 5.44 -26.81
N PHE A 151 2.99 5.95 -25.89
CA PHE A 151 2.85 7.26 -25.27
C PHE A 151 3.67 8.33 -26.00
N GLY A 152 3.39 8.50 -27.30
CA GLY A 152 4.07 9.46 -28.18
C GLY A 152 3.40 10.84 -28.27
N PRO A 153 4.07 11.83 -28.90
CA PRO A 153 3.55 13.20 -29.05
C PRO A 153 2.16 13.28 -29.71
N GLU A 154 1.90 12.46 -30.73
CA GLU A 154 0.60 12.44 -31.43
C GLU A 154 -0.53 11.96 -30.52
N LEU A 155 -0.29 10.92 -29.69
CA LEU A 155 -1.27 10.47 -28.72
C LEU A 155 -1.57 11.57 -27.70
N TYR A 156 -0.54 12.26 -27.19
CA TYR A 156 -0.74 13.37 -26.24
C TYR A 156 -1.54 14.51 -26.87
N LYS A 157 -1.28 14.86 -28.13
CA LYS A 157 -2.04 15.88 -28.86
C LYS A 157 -3.50 15.46 -29.04
N LEU A 158 -3.74 14.20 -29.38
CA LEU A 158 -5.10 13.65 -29.51
C LEU A 158 -5.85 13.69 -28.18
N VAL A 159 -5.25 13.20 -27.09
CA VAL A 159 -5.84 13.21 -25.75
C VAL A 159 -6.13 14.63 -25.29
N TRP A 160 -5.22 15.57 -25.53
CA TRP A 160 -5.44 16.98 -25.22
C TRP A 160 -6.65 17.55 -25.97
N THR A 161 -6.70 17.31 -27.28
CA THR A 161 -7.77 17.82 -28.15
C THR A 161 -9.12 17.24 -27.73
N LYS A 162 -9.19 15.93 -27.50
CA LYS A 162 -10.43 15.25 -27.09
C LYS A 162 -10.87 15.65 -25.69
N THR A 163 -9.95 15.79 -24.75
CA THR A 163 -10.27 16.31 -23.40
C THR A 163 -10.87 17.70 -23.47
N LEU A 164 -10.33 18.57 -24.33
CA LEU A 164 -10.82 19.94 -24.50
C LEU A 164 -12.17 20.01 -25.21
N GLU A 165 -12.41 19.16 -26.20
CA GLU A 165 -13.72 18.98 -26.84
C GLU A 165 -14.77 18.53 -25.82
N ILE A 166 -14.50 17.45 -25.08
CA ILE A 166 -15.42 16.91 -24.05
C ILE A 166 -15.68 17.97 -22.98
N TYR A 167 -14.67 18.72 -22.54
CA TYR A 167 -14.86 19.81 -21.59
C TYR A 167 -15.80 20.90 -22.12
N ARG A 168 -15.65 21.30 -23.39
CA ARG A 168 -16.56 22.27 -24.01
C ARG A 168 -17.98 21.73 -24.13
N GLU A 169 -18.13 20.46 -24.48
CA GLU A 169 -19.43 19.79 -24.52
C GLU A 169 -20.10 19.80 -23.14
N MET A 170 -19.37 19.47 -22.06
CA MET A 170 -19.90 19.59 -20.69
C MET A 170 -20.32 21.03 -20.35
N VAL A 171 -19.54 22.03 -20.78
CA VAL A 171 -19.87 23.44 -20.53
C VAL A 171 -21.10 23.91 -21.30
N GLU A 172 -21.23 23.53 -22.57
CA GLU A 172 -22.30 23.99 -23.47
C GLU A 172 -23.59 23.18 -23.33
N VAL A 173 -23.49 21.85 -23.34
CA VAL A 173 -24.63 20.92 -23.37
C VAL A 173 -25.17 20.67 -21.97
N GLU A 174 -24.29 20.37 -21.01
CA GLU A 174 -24.70 20.18 -19.60
C GLU A 174 -24.86 21.52 -18.87
N GLY A 175 -24.53 22.64 -19.54
CA GLY A 175 -24.80 23.98 -19.05
C GLY A 175 -24.01 24.35 -17.79
N TRP A 176 -22.84 23.75 -17.57
CA TRP A 176 -22.03 23.99 -16.37
C TRP A 176 -21.74 25.49 -16.14
N LYS A 177 -21.70 26.30 -17.21
CA LYS A 177 -21.54 27.76 -17.11
C LYS A 177 -22.69 28.47 -16.38
N ASN A 178 -23.91 27.94 -16.48
CA ASN A 178 -25.12 28.57 -15.94
C ASN A 178 -25.50 28.01 -14.56
N GLN A 179 -24.74 27.05 -14.06
CA GLN A 179 -24.96 26.42 -12.77
C GLN A 179 -23.98 27.02 -11.76
N ASN A 180 -24.49 27.51 -10.62
CA ASN A 180 -23.64 27.99 -9.52
C ASN A 180 -22.98 26.83 -8.76
N LEU A 181 -23.51 25.61 -8.92
CA LEU A 181 -23.03 24.40 -8.30
C LEU A 181 -23.27 23.26 -9.28
N VAL A 182 -22.20 22.56 -9.65
CA VAL A 182 -22.25 21.37 -10.50
C VAL A 182 -21.95 20.18 -9.60
N ASP A 183 -22.95 19.32 -9.38
CA ASP A 183 -22.76 18.09 -8.63
C ASP A 183 -22.08 17.05 -9.53
N ILE A 184 -20.83 16.72 -9.21
CA ILE A 184 -20.12 15.62 -9.87
C ILE A 184 -20.57 14.33 -9.18
N PRO A 185 -21.33 13.44 -9.86
CA PRO A 185 -21.78 12.20 -9.25
C PRO A 185 -20.57 11.36 -8.84
N VAL A 186 -20.57 10.90 -7.59
CA VAL A 186 -19.56 9.98 -7.09
C VAL A 186 -19.84 8.62 -7.72
N ILE A 187 -18.92 8.15 -8.58
CA ILE A 187 -18.96 6.83 -9.22
C ILE A 187 -18.50 5.76 -8.22
#